data_AF-A0A6I0FI27-F1
#
_entry.id   AF-A0A6I0FI27-F1
#
_cell.length_a   1.000
_cell.length_b   1.000
_cell.length_c   1.000
_cell.angle_alpha   90.00
_cell.angle_beta   90.00
_cell.angle_gamma   90.00
#
_symmetry.space_group_name_H-M   'P 1'
#
loop_
_entity.id
_entity.type
_entity.pdbx_description
1 polymer ?
#
loop_
_entity_poly.entity_id
_entity_poly.type
_entity_poly.pdbx_seq_one_letter_code
_entity_poly.pdbx_strand_id
1 'polypeptide(L)'
;MNHTDYERELMEIVDTYWVCVDQNLRMIKLLSSFDVLKTNQEKKLLHKNKQIKDMISSLQKKMQLKSCTKYLSTYLYETLEVLLEIKNIEEELIEILENKVQFPNEKGTKLLIEYCICELGIRLFIGFKVKNRIILLNQKIYETKSINS
;
A
#
# COMPACT_ATOMS: atom_id res chain seq x y z
N MET A 1 -2.50 19.23 19.56
CA MET A 1 -1.62 18.42 18.70
C MET A 1 -0.98 19.38 17.73
N ASN A 2 0.35 19.44 17.68
CA ASN A 2 1.05 20.43 16.86
C ASN A 2 1.04 20.00 15.40
N HIS A 3 1.09 20.95 14.46
CA HIS A 3 1.05 20.66 13.01
C HIS A 3 2.20 19.76 12.54
N THR A 4 3.37 19.89 13.16
CA THR A 4 4.53 19.00 12.99
C THR A 4 4.24 17.55 13.36
N ASP A 5 3.26 17.29 14.25
CA ASP A 5 2.86 15.92 14.58
C ASP A 5 2.09 15.26 13.44
N TYR A 6 1.28 16.02 12.68
CA TYR A 6 0.49 15.49 11.55
C TYR A 6 1.36 15.18 10.33
N GLU A 7 2.34 16.04 10.02
CA GLU A 7 3.27 15.79 8.91
C GLU A 7 4.19 14.60 9.20
N ARG A 8 4.68 14.48 10.45
CA ARG A 8 5.43 13.30 10.89
C ARG A 8 4.60 12.02 10.76
N GLU A 9 3.38 12.05 11.27
CA GLU A 9 2.48 10.89 11.23
C GLU A 9 2.16 10.47 9.79
N LEU A 10 1.95 11.44 8.88
CA LEU A 10 1.72 11.14 7.46
C LEU A 10 2.96 10.57 6.78
N MET A 11 4.16 11.06 7.11
CA MET A 11 5.42 10.50 6.61
C MET A 11 5.65 9.06 7.10
N GLU A 12 5.41 8.77 8.38
CA GLU A 12 5.49 7.40 8.93
C GLU A 12 4.56 6.43 8.18
N ILE A 13 3.36 6.90 7.83
CA ILE A 13 2.39 6.15 7.03
C ILE A 13 2.96 5.87 5.62
N VAL A 14 3.50 6.89 4.96
CA VAL A 14 4.09 6.76 3.61
C VAL A 14 5.30 5.80 3.61
N ASP A 15 6.17 5.87 4.62
CA ASP A 15 7.32 4.98 4.75
C ASP A 15 6.90 3.53 4.97
N THR A 16 5.83 3.31 5.74
CA THR A 16 5.23 1.97 5.90
C THR A 16 4.77 1.39 4.56
N TYR A 17 4.19 2.22 3.68
CA TYR A 17 3.74 1.77 2.35
C TYR A 17 4.88 1.48 1.39
N TRP A 18 6.00 2.18 1.52
CA TRP A 18 7.20 1.83 0.77
C TRP A 18 7.64 0.40 1.06
N VAL A 19 7.59 -0.01 2.32
CA VAL A 19 7.89 -1.38 2.74
C VAL A 19 6.92 -2.37 2.10
N CYS A 20 5.60 -2.08 2.11
CA CYS A 20 4.60 -2.95 1.48
C CYS A 20 4.85 -3.14 -0.03
N VAL A 21 5.23 -2.08 -0.74
CA VAL A 21 5.54 -2.13 -2.18
C VAL A 21 6.78 -2.98 -2.46
N ASP A 22 7.81 -2.92 -1.60
CA ASP A 22 8.98 -3.78 -1.71
C ASP A 22 8.64 -5.25 -1.41
N GLN A 23 7.80 -5.50 -0.39
CA GLN A 23 7.31 -6.84 -0.07
C GLN A 23 6.50 -7.43 -1.23
N ASN A 24 5.62 -6.64 -1.86
CA ASN A 24 4.88 -7.05 -3.06
C ASN A 24 5.82 -7.41 -4.20
N LEU A 25 6.86 -6.62 -4.45
CA LEU A 25 7.87 -6.93 -5.47
C LEU A 25 8.55 -8.28 -5.21
N ARG A 26 8.95 -8.54 -3.97
CA ARG A 26 9.61 -9.81 -3.58
C ARG A 26 8.64 -10.98 -3.73
N MET A 27 7.40 -10.83 -3.31
CA MET A 27 6.36 -11.85 -3.43
C MET A 27 6.07 -12.18 -4.90
N ILE A 28 5.91 -11.16 -5.77
CA ILE A 28 5.71 -11.38 -7.22
C ILE A 28 6.86 -12.20 -7.81
N LYS A 29 8.10 -11.83 -7.52
CA LYS A 29 9.28 -12.56 -8.02
C LYS A 29 9.34 -14.00 -7.50
N LEU A 30 9.03 -14.19 -6.21
CA LEU A 30 8.98 -15.51 -5.60
C LEU A 30 7.92 -16.38 -6.28
N LEU A 31 6.70 -15.88 -6.44
CA LEU A 31 5.60 -16.61 -7.08
C LEU A 31 5.90 -16.94 -8.56
N SER A 32 6.61 -16.07 -9.27
CA SER A 32 7.10 -16.37 -10.62
C SER A 32 8.14 -17.49 -10.62
N SER A 33 9.08 -17.51 -9.66
CA SER A 33 10.10 -18.56 -9.58
C SER A 33 9.54 -19.96 -9.26
N PHE A 34 8.33 -20.03 -8.73
CA PHE A 34 7.60 -21.27 -8.45
C PHE A 34 6.52 -21.57 -9.52
N ASP A 35 6.57 -20.91 -10.69
CA ASP A 35 5.61 -21.05 -11.79
C ASP A 35 4.13 -20.82 -11.39
N VAL A 36 3.90 -20.09 -10.29
CA VAL A 36 2.55 -19.74 -9.84
C VAL A 36 1.97 -18.66 -10.75
N LEU A 37 2.76 -17.63 -11.08
CA LEU A 37 2.36 -16.54 -11.98
C LEU A 37 2.67 -16.86 -13.44
N LYS A 38 1.71 -16.60 -14.32
CA LYS A 38 2.00 -16.56 -15.77
C LYS A 38 2.85 -15.33 -16.08
N THR A 39 3.71 -15.41 -17.11
CA THR A 39 4.59 -14.30 -17.51
C THR A 39 3.85 -12.98 -17.75
N ASN A 40 2.63 -13.02 -18.28
CA ASN A 40 1.82 -11.81 -18.48
C ASN A 40 1.30 -11.22 -17.17
N GLN A 41 0.91 -12.06 -16.20
CA GLN A 41 0.50 -11.64 -14.86
C GLN A 41 1.67 -10.99 -14.12
N GLU A 42 2.84 -11.63 -14.13
CA GLU A 42 4.06 -11.07 -13.56
C GLU A 42 4.36 -9.68 -14.13
N LYS A 43 4.45 -9.56 -15.47
CA LYS A 43 4.75 -8.28 -16.12
C LYS A 43 3.77 -7.18 -15.74
N LYS A 44 2.47 -7.50 -15.69
CA LYS A 44 1.41 -6.57 -15.29
C LYS A 44 1.59 -6.11 -13.83
N LEU A 45 1.80 -7.05 -12.91
CA LEU A 45 1.97 -6.76 -11.49
C LEU A 45 3.25 -5.97 -11.21
N LEU A 46 4.36 -6.32 -11.86
CA LEU A 46 5.61 -5.56 -11.78
C LEU A 46 5.46 -4.13 -12.28
N HIS A 47 4.72 -3.94 -13.39
CA HIS A 47 4.45 -2.61 -13.93
C HIS A 47 3.64 -1.76 -12.94
N LYS A 48 2.54 -2.29 -12.40
CA LYS A 48 1.74 -1.60 -11.38
C LYS A 48 2.58 -1.28 -10.14
N ASN A 49 3.36 -2.23 -9.63
CA ASN A 49 4.20 -2.03 -8.46
C ASN A 49 5.25 -0.93 -8.67
N LYS A 50 5.80 -0.82 -9.89
CA LYS A 50 6.68 0.28 -10.27
C LYS A 50 5.95 1.62 -10.26
N GLN A 51 4.74 1.70 -10.83
CA GLN A 51 3.94 2.93 -10.83
C GLN A 51 3.68 3.41 -9.40
N ILE A 52 3.30 2.52 -8.49
CA ILE A 52 3.08 2.87 -7.08
C ILE A 52 4.37 3.38 -6.42
N LYS A 53 5.51 2.73 -6.69
CA LYS A 53 6.81 3.19 -6.18
C LYS A 53 7.13 4.61 -6.66
N ASP A 54 6.84 4.93 -7.91
CA ASP A 54 7.02 6.26 -8.48
C ASP A 54 6.07 7.28 -7.81
N MET A 55 4.81 6.89 -7.55
CA MET A 55 3.85 7.72 -6.80
C MET A 55 4.33 8.02 -5.38
N ILE A 56 4.78 7.01 -4.62
CA ILE A 56 5.32 7.21 -3.26
C ILE A 56 6.55 8.12 -3.29
N SER A 57 7.48 7.88 -4.23
CA SER A 57 8.69 8.70 -4.36
C SER A 57 8.34 10.17 -4.65
N SER A 58 7.34 10.40 -5.49
CA SER A 58 6.84 11.74 -5.80
C SER A 58 6.22 12.41 -4.57
N LEU A 59 5.37 11.68 -3.83
CA LEU A 59 4.72 12.15 -2.61
C LEU A 59 5.76 12.50 -1.53
N GLN A 60 6.73 11.63 -1.26
CA GLN A 60 7.81 11.88 -0.30
C GLN A 60 8.60 13.15 -0.67
N LYS A 61 8.99 13.31 -1.95
CA LYS A 61 9.67 14.52 -2.42
C LYS A 61 8.83 15.78 -2.22
N LYS A 62 7.53 15.73 -2.53
CA LYS A 62 6.62 16.87 -2.33
C LYS A 62 6.51 17.25 -0.85
N MET A 63 6.41 16.26 0.04
CA MET A 63 6.29 16.47 1.49
C MET A 63 7.60 17.04 2.09
N GLN A 64 8.76 16.61 1.60
CA GLN A 64 10.06 17.13 2.02
C GLN A 64 10.33 18.57 1.55
N LEU A 65 9.88 18.94 0.33
CA LEU A 65 10.16 20.25 -0.27
C LEU A 65 9.21 21.36 0.16
N LYS A 66 8.00 21.02 0.64
CA LYS A 66 6.93 21.97 0.95
C LYS A 66 6.32 21.69 2.32
N SER A 67 7.07 21.99 3.38
CA SER A 67 6.55 22.00 4.77
C SER A 67 5.58 23.18 4.94
N CYS A 68 4.35 23.05 4.46
CA CYS A 68 3.33 24.08 4.59
C CYS A 68 1.95 23.46 4.85
N THR A 69 1.34 23.88 5.96
CA THR A 69 -0.03 23.60 6.41
C THR A 69 -1.09 23.66 5.29
N LYS A 70 -0.90 24.53 4.29
CA LYS A 70 -1.85 24.68 3.18
C LYS A 70 -1.97 23.43 2.29
N TYR A 71 -0.97 22.56 2.27
CA TYR A 71 -0.94 21.37 1.40
C TYR A 71 -1.24 20.06 2.13
N LEU A 72 -1.43 20.09 3.47
CA LEU A 72 -1.64 18.88 4.27
C LEU A 72 -2.86 18.07 3.80
N SER A 73 -3.96 18.72 3.43
CA SER A 73 -5.13 18.04 2.87
C SER A 73 -4.81 17.37 1.54
N THR A 74 -4.04 18.01 0.67
CA THR A 74 -3.59 17.43 -0.61
C THR A 74 -2.74 16.18 -0.37
N TYR A 75 -1.78 16.25 0.56
CA TYR A 75 -0.95 15.09 0.90
C TYR A 75 -1.76 13.93 1.48
N LEU A 76 -2.79 14.20 2.27
CA LEU A 76 -3.70 13.16 2.76
C LEU A 76 -4.43 12.45 1.61
N TYR A 77 -4.96 13.19 0.64
CA TYR A 77 -5.63 12.60 -0.53
C TYR A 77 -4.66 11.79 -1.40
N GLU A 78 -3.47 12.33 -1.70
CA GLU A 78 -2.44 11.61 -2.46
C GLU A 78 -1.99 10.34 -1.71
N THR A 79 -1.90 10.38 -0.37
CA THR A 79 -1.60 9.20 0.45
C THR A 79 -2.71 8.14 0.36
N LEU A 80 -3.98 8.55 0.38
CA LEU A 80 -5.12 7.64 0.20
C LEU A 80 -5.13 6.99 -1.18
N GLU A 81 -4.73 7.73 -2.22
CA GLU A 81 -4.63 7.20 -3.58
C GLU A 81 -3.57 6.10 -3.68
N VAL A 82 -2.37 6.36 -3.15
CA VAL A 82 -1.29 5.35 -3.06
C VAL A 82 -1.76 4.10 -2.32
N LEU A 83 -2.46 4.29 -1.20
CA LEU A 83 -3.04 3.23 -0.40
C LEU A 83 -3.99 2.32 -1.17
N LEU A 84 -4.89 2.94 -1.94
CA LEU A 84 -5.86 2.21 -2.75
C LEU A 84 -5.15 1.41 -3.84
N GLU A 85 -4.12 1.98 -4.48
CA GLU A 85 -3.36 1.25 -5.49
C GLU A 85 -2.60 0.05 -4.91
N ILE A 86 -2.03 0.17 -3.70
CA ILE A 86 -1.39 -0.96 -3.00
C ILE A 86 -2.43 -2.05 -2.73
N LYS A 87 -3.57 -1.68 -2.15
CA LYS A 87 -4.68 -2.60 -1.89
C LYS A 87 -5.12 -3.32 -3.18
N ASN A 88 -5.25 -2.59 -4.29
CA ASN A 88 -5.67 -3.17 -5.57
C ASN A 88 -4.69 -4.24 -6.08
N ILE A 89 -3.37 -4.03 -5.92
CA ILE A 89 -2.38 -5.06 -6.23
C ILE A 89 -2.50 -6.26 -5.29
N GLU A 90 -2.67 -6.02 -4.00
CA GLU A 90 -2.78 -7.10 -3.00
C GLU A 90 -4.04 -7.95 -3.23
N GLU A 91 -5.18 -7.34 -3.56
CA GLU A 91 -6.41 -8.04 -3.93
C GLU A 91 -6.25 -8.83 -5.24
N GLU A 92 -5.62 -8.26 -6.26
CA GLU A 92 -5.33 -8.98 -7.51
C GLU A 92 -4.38 -10.17 -7.28
N LEU A 93 -3.39 -10.04 -6.38
CA LEU A 93 -2.53 -11.15 -5.97
C LEU A 93 -3.34 -12.25 -5.26
N ILE A 94 -4.19 -11.90 -4.30
CA ILE A 94 -5.04 -12.88 -3.60
C ILE A 94 -5.91 -13.64 -4.61
N GLU A 95 -6.59 -12.94 -5.52
CA GLU A 95 -7.45 -13.58 -6.52
C GLU A 95 -6.67 -14.59 -7.38
N ILE A 96 -5.46 -14.24 -7.83
CA ILE A 96 -4.60 -15.15 -8.59
C ILE A 96 -4.23 -16.37 -7.74
N LEU A 97 -3.85 -16.15 -6.48
CA LEU A 97 -3.39 -17.19 -5.56
C LEU A 97 -4.52 -18.15 -5.16
N GLU A 98 -5.72 -17.64 -4.88
CA GLU A 98 -6.89 -18.47 -4.58
C GLU A 98 -7.29 -19.36 -5.76
N ASN A 99 -7.19 -18.85 -6.98
CA ASN A 99 -7.41 -19.68 -8.17
C ASN A 99 -6.34 -20.77 -8.33
N LYS A 100 -5.10 -20.50 -7.91
CA LYS A 100 -3.97 -21.44 -8.02
C LYS A 100 -3.95 -22.48 -6.91
N VAL A 101 -4.39 -22.13 -5.69
CA VAL A 101 -4.40 -23.04 -4.54
C VAL A 101 -5.40 -24.18 -4.72
N GLN A 102 -6.42 -23.99 -5.55
CA GLN A 102 -7.41 -25.03 -5.91
C GLN A 102 -6.79 -26.17 -6.73
N PHE A 103 -5.72 -25.89 -7.49
CA PHE A 103 -5.04 -26.86 -8.36
C PHE A 103 -3.51 -26.80 -8.19
N PRO A 104 -2.98 -27.15 -7.01
CA PRO A 104 -1.55 -27.04 -6.77
C PRO A 104 -0.79 -28.19 -7.44
N ASN A 105 0.25 -27.86 -8.19
CA ASN A 105 1.13 -28.86 -8.83
C ASN A 105 1.89 -29.71 -7.80
N GLU A 106 2.28 -29.11 -6.67
CA GLU A 106 3.08 -29.76 -5.63
C GLU A 106 2.71 -29.26 -4.22
N LYS A 107 2.93 -30.10 -3.19
CA LYS A 107 2.61 -29.77 -1.78
C LYS A 107 3.38 -28.55 -1.27
N GLY A 108 4.64 -28.39 -1.66
CA GLY A 108 5.46 -27.23 -1.28
C GLY A 108 4.90 -25.92 -1.84
N THR A 109 4.55 -25.92 -3.13
CA THR A 109 3.92 -24.79 -3.81
C THR A 109 2.57 -24.43 -3.21
N LYS A 110 1.77 -25.43 -2.80
CA LYS A 110 0.51 -25.19 -2.08
C LYS A 110 0.75 -24.42 -0.77
N LEU A 111 1.67 -24.90 0.07
CA LEU A 111 2.00 -24.26 1.35
C LEU A 111 2.52 -22.83 1.16
N LEU A 112 3.34 -22.61 0.14
CA LEU A 112 3.80 -21.27 -0.23
C LEU A 112 2.63 -20.36 -0.61
N ILE A 113 1.71 -20.83 -1.44
CA ILE A 113 0.54 -20.06 -1.86
C ILE A 113 -0.34 -19.72 -0.65
N GLU A 114 -0.64 -20.70 0.21
CA GLU A 114 -1.44 -20.50 1.43
C GLU A 114 -0.78 -19.47 2.37
N TYR A 115 0.54 -19.55 2.53
CA TYR A 115 1.31 -18.58 3.29
C TYR A 115 1.19 -17.16 2.69
N CYS A 116 1.37 -17.01 1.38
CA CYS A 116 1.27 -15.73 0.70
C CYS A 116 -0.14 -15.11 0.83
N ILE A 117 -1.20 -15.92 0.70
CA ILE A 117 -2.59 -15.46 0.91
C ILE A 117 -2.76 -14.95 2.34
N CYS A 118 -2.28 -15.69 3.34
CA CYS A 118 -2.35 -15.28 4.74
C CYS A 118 -1.61 -13.95 4.98
N GLU A 119 -0.39 -13.82 4.46
CA GLU A 119 0.41 -12.59 4.60
C GLU A 119 -0.24 -11.38 3.93
N LEU A 120 -0.82 -11.55 2.73
CA LEU A 120 -1.59 -10.51 2.05
C LEU A 120 -2.86 -10.13 2.84
N GLY A 121 -3.58 -11.12 3.38
CA GLY A 121 -4.77 -10.89 4.20
C GLY A 121 -4.47 -10.09 5.48
N ILE A 122 -3.37 -10.40 6.17
CA ILE A 122 -2.90 -9.63 7.33
C ILE A 122 -2.59 -8.18 6.93
N ARG A 123 -1.91 -7.97 5.80
CA ARG A 123 -1.57 -6.63 5.30
C ARG A 123 -2.80 -5.81 4.94
N LEU A 124 -3.79 -6.38 4.26
CA LEU A 124 -5.07 -5.73 3.98
C LEU A 124 -5.79 -5.32 5.28
N PHE A 125 -5.80 -6.19 6.29
CA PHE A 125 -6.38 -5.88 7.60
C PHE A 125 -5.64 -4.74 8.31
N ILE A 126 -4.31 -4.71 8.26
CA ILE A 126 -3.50 -3.61 8.81
C ILE A 126 -3.77 -2.31 8.04
N GLY A 127 -3.87 -2.38 6.70
CA GLY A 127 -4.20 -1.26 5.83
C GLY A 127 -5.51 -0.57 6.22
N PHE A 128 -6.53 -1.34 6.65
CA PHE A 128 -7.77 -0.79 7.18
C PHE A 128 -7.56 0.11 8.42
N LYS A 129 -6.69 -0.30 9.36
CA LYS A 129 -6.37 0.52 10.53
C LYS A 129 -5.72 1.84 10.14
N VAL A 130 -4.79 1.81 9.18
CA VAL A 130 -4.11 3.03 8.73
C VAL A 130 -5.06 3.95 7.98
N LYS A 131 -5.98 3.41 7.16
CA LYS A 131 -7.05 4.18 6.52
C LYS A 131 -7.91 4.92 7.54
N ASN A 132 -8.33 4.25 8.62
CA ASN A 132 -9.08 4.89 9.69
C ASN A 132 -8.28 6.02 10.36
N ARG A 133 -6.97 5.82 10.55
CA ARG A 133 -6.07 6.85 11.08
C ARG A 133 -6.04 8.09 10.17
N ILE A 134 -5.96 7.90 8.85
CA ILE A 134 -6.03 9.01 7.87
C ILE A 134 -7.38 9.72 7.90
N ILE A 135 -8.49 8.99 8.02
CA ILE A 135 -9.83 9.60 8.13
C ILE A 135 -9.93 10.47 9.38
N LEU A 136 -9.45 9.98 10.53
CA LEU A 136 -9.43 10.73 11.79
C LEU A 136 -8.52 11.95 11.71
N LEU A 137 -7.37 11.83 11.05
CA LEU A 137 -6.48 12.97 10.78
C LEU A 137 -7.18 14.06 9.97
N ASN A 138 -7.93 13.66 8.92
CA ASN A 138 -8.67 14.60 8.09
C ASN A 138 -9.79 15.32 8.87
N GLN A 139 -10.53 14.60 9.72
CA GLN A 139 -11.55 15.18 10.60
C GLN A 139 -10.96 16.22 11.55
N LYS A 140 -9.85 15.90 12.23
CA LYS A 140 -9.17 16.84 13.13
C LYS A 140 -8.71 18.10 12.41
N ILE A 141 -8.19 17.99 11.19
CA ILE A 141 -7.79 19.15 10.38
C ILE A 141 -8.99 20.02 10.03
N TYR A 142 -10.13 19.43 9.69
CA TYR A 142 -11.35 20.15 9.37
C TYR A 142 -11.89 20.92 10.59
N GLU A 143 -12.00 20.27 11.75
CA GLU A 143 -12.45 20.88 13.01
C GLU A 143 -11.54 22.03 13.47
N THR A 144 -10.22 21.89 13.28
CA THR A 144 -9.26 22.94 13.62
C THR A 144 -9.42 24.17 12.72
N LYS A 145 -9.82 23.99 11.46
CA LYS A 145 -10.12 25.11 10.56
C LYS A 145 -11.41 25.82 10.95
N SER A 146 -12.46 25.09 11.33
CA SER A 146 -13.75 25.70 11.70
C SER A 146 -13.70 26.53 12.98
N ILE A 147 -12.81 26.20 13.92
CA ILE A 147 -12.65 26.95 15.17
C ILE A 147 -11.88 28.27 14.97
N ASN A 148 -11.03 28.34 13.93
CA ASN A 148 -10.22 29.52 13.60
C ASN A 148 -10.84 30.36 12.46
N SER A 149 -12.07 30.06 12.07
CA SER A 149 -12.89 30.81 11.09
C SER A 149 -13.87 31.72 11.81
#